data_AF-A0A103XU23-F1
#
_entry.id   AF-A0A103XU23-F1
#
_cell.length_a   1.000
_cell.length_b   1.000
_cell.length_c   1.000
_cell.angle_alpha   90.00
_cell.angle_beta   90.00
_cell.angle_gamma   90.00
#
_symmetry.space_group_name_H-M   'P 1'
#
loop_
_entity.id
_entity.type
_entity.pdbx_description
1 polymer ?
#
loop_
_entity_poly.entity_id
_entity_poly.type
_entity_poly.pdbx_seq_one_letter_code
_entity_poly.pdbx_strand_id
1 'polypeptide(L)'
;MKTKGVNPDVYTYNGLIHGFVKEDDLVAVKRWYTEMVANEIVPDSVTFRIIIPFASKKGDHRFGFELSKAGLLPEMNVGRLNLQGVVDGLVKEAAIDEAKELVELVKA
;
A
#
# COMPACT_ATOMS: atom_id res chain seq x y z
N MET A 1 -5.33 -8.64 18.16
CA MET A 1 -4.14 -9.51 18.34
C MET A 1 -3.44 -9.28 19.67
N LYS A 2 -3.16 -8.04 20.05
CA LYS A 2 -2.57 -7.71 21.36
C LYS A 2 -3.38 -8.20 22.57
N THR A 3 -4.72 -8.14 22.49
CA THR A 3 -5.62 -8.63 23.56
C THR A 3 -5.56 -10.15 23.80
N LYS A 4 -4.96 -10.91 22.88
CA LYS A 4 -4.74 -12.36 23.02
C LYS A 4 -3.29 -12.69 23.40
N GLY A 5 -2.49 -11.70 23.83
CA GLY A 5 -1.08 -11.89 24.20
C GLY A 5 -0.13 -12.14 23.01
N VAL A 6 -0.60 -11.96 21.78
CA VAL A 6 0.23 -12.06 20.58
C VAL A 6 0.89 -10.71 20.34
N ASN A 7 2.21 -10.70 20.18
CA ASN A 7 2.98 -9.54 19.75
C ASN A 7 3.24 -9.65 18.24
N PRO A 8 2.36 -9.10 17.39
CA PRO A 8 2.51 -9.21 15.94
C PRO A 8 3.74 -8.42 15.47
N ASP A 9 4.41 -8.94 14.46
CA ASP A 9 5.51 -8.29 13.75
C ASP A 9 5.14 -8.01 12.29
N VAL A 10 6.08 -7.47 11.51
CA VAL A 10 5.90 -7.19 10.09
C VAL A 10 5.42 -8.41 9.29
N TYR A 11 5.94 -9.60 9.60
CA TYR A 11 5.56 -10.84 8.92
C TYR A 11 4.11 -11.25 9.24
N THR A 12 3.70 -11.07 10.49
CA THR A 12 2.33 -11.35 10.94
C THR A 12 1.32 -10.46 10.19
N TYR A 13 1.59 -9.15 10.10
CA TYR A 13 0.73 -8.23 9.35
C TYR A 13 0.71 -8.53 7.86
N ASN A 14 1.87 -8.78 7.25
CA ASN A 14 1.96 -9.15 5.84
C ASN A 14 1.15 -10.42 5.53
N GLY A 15 1.19 -11.41 6.41
CA GLY A 15 0.38 -12.63 6.27
C GLY A 15 -1.13 -12.34 6.29
N LEU A 16 -1.60 -11.51 7.23
CA LEU A 16 -3.02 -11.13 7.34
C LEU A 16 -3.47 -10.33 6.12
N ILE A 17 -2.71 -9.29 5.77
CA ILE A 17 -2.99 -8.42 4.63
C ILE A 17 -3.07 -9.27 3.36
N HIS A 18 -2.12 -10.16 3.13
CA HIS A 18 -2.14 -11.05 1.97
C HIS A 18 -3.33 -12.02 1.98
N GLY A 19 -3.74 -12.52 3.16
CA GLY A 19 -4.95 -13.32 3.32
C GLY A 19 -6.19 -12.55 2.84
N PHE A 20 -6.40 -11.33 3.32
CA PHE A 20 -7.54 -10.50 2.94
C PHE A 20 -7.48 -10.03 1.48
N VAL A 21 -6.29 -9.87 0.88
CA VAL A 21 -6.15 -9.66 -0.56
C VAL A 21 -6.71 -10.85 -1.35
N LYS A 22 -6.46 -12.09 -0.90
CA LYS A 22 -7.02 -13.29 -1.55
C LYS A 22 -8.53 -13.42 -1.38
N GLU A 23 -9.07 -12.90 -0.29
CA GLU A 23 -10.51 -12.79 -0.03
C GLU A 23 -11.15 -11.59 -0.75
N ASP A 24 -10.36 -10.81 -1.49
CA ASP A 24 -10.81 -9.64 -2.25
C ASP A 24 -11.43 -8.53 -1.36
N ASP A 25 -11.02 -8.46 -0.09
CA ASP A 25 -11.52 -7.52 0.93
C ASP A 25 -10.57 -6.33 1.16
N LEU A 26 -10.84 -5.22 0.46
CA LEU A 26 -10.08 -3.97 0.61
C LEU A 26 -10.26 -3.29 1.97
N VAL A 27 -11.43 -3.44 2.59
CA VAL A 27 -11.71 -2.80 3.89
C VAL A 27 -10.85 -3.44 4.98
N ALA A 28 -10.78 -4.77 4.99
CA ALA A 28 -9.91 -5.49 5.90
C ALA A 28 -8.42 -5.20 5.65
N VAL A 29 -7.98 -5.16 4.38
CA VAL A 29 -6.59 -4.79 4.03
C VAL A 29 -6.21 -3.42 4.60
N LYS A 30 -7.05 -2.40 4.40
CA LYS A 30 -6.84 -1.05 4.96
C LYS A 30 -6.76 -1.07 6.47
N ARG A 31 -7.71 -1.75 7.12
CA ARG A 31 -7.76 -1.87 8.58
C ARG A 31 -6.47 -2.46 9.14
N TRP A 32 -5.97 -3.56 8.57
CA TRP A 32 -4.75 -4.21 9.06
C TRP A 32 -3.49 -3.40 8.79
N TYR A 33 -3.41 -2.71 7.65
CA TYR A 33 -2.35 -1.73 7.40
C TYR A 33 -2.36 -0.59 8.44
N THR A 34 -3.53 -0.02 8.73
CA THR A 34 -3.68 1.01 9.77
C THR A 34 -3.30 0.49 11.15
N GLU A 35 -3.71 -0.73 11.52
CA GLU A 35 -3.34 -1.35 12.81
C GLU A 35 -1.82 -1.60 12.90
N MET A 36 -1.17 -1.99 11.81
CA MET A 36 0.28 -2.15 11.73
C MET A 36 1.02 -0.85 12.07
N VAL A 37 0.66 0.24 11.37
CA VAL A 37 1.26 1.57 11.57
C VAL A 37 0.95 2.12 12.98
N ALA A 38 -0.28 1.97 13.46
CA ALA A 38 -0.68 2.41 14.80
C ALA A 38 0.05 1.64 15.92
N ASN A 39 0.58 0.46 15.62
CA ASN A 39 1.39 -0.33 16.52
C ASN A 39 2.90 -0.07 16.34
N GLU A 40 3.27 0.99 15.63
CA GLU A 40 4.67 1.41 15.38
C GLU A 40 5.49 0.34 14.64
N ILE A 41 4.82 -0.58 13.95
CA ILE A 41 5.47 -1.58 13.10
C ILE A 41 5.61 -0.95 11.72
N VAL A 42 6.85 -0.70 11.34
CA VAL A 42 7.18 -0.08 10.05
C VAL A 42 6.80 -1.07 8.93
N PRO A 43 5.92 -0.68 7.98
CA PRO A 43 5.71 -1.41 6.74
C PRO A 43 7.04 -1.74 6.05
N ASP A 44 7.07 -2.77 5.23
CA ASP A 44 8.23 -3.11 4.41
C ASP A 44 7.88 -3.15 2.92
N SER A 45 8.87 -3.42 2.09
CA SER A 45 8.68 -3.55 0.65
C SER A 45 7.65 -4.64 0.27
N VAL A 46 7.54 -5.70 1.09
CA VAL A 46 6.55 -6.76 0.90
C VAL A 46 5.14 -6.22 1.15
N THR A 47 4.95 -5.43 2.22
CA THR A 47 3.68 -4.78 2.56
C THR A 47 3.13 -4.00 1.37
N PHE A 48 3.95 -3.11 0.79
CA PHE A 48 3.54 -2.27 -0.32
C PHE A 48 3.34 -3.04 -1.63
N ARG A 49 4.19 -4.05 -1.89
CA ARG A 49 4.04 -4.93 -3.06
C ARG A 49 2.71 -5.69 -3.05
N ILE A 50 2.16 -5.97 -1.87
CA ILE A 50 0.86 -6.60 -1.73
C ILE A 50 -0.27 -5.58 -1.93
N ILE A 51 -0.22 -4.44 -1.22
CA ILE A 51 -1.37 -3.54 -1.13
C ILE A 51 -1.54 -2.66 -2.37
N ILE A 52 -0.47 -2.09 -2.93
CA ILE A 52 -0.59 -1.07 -3.99
C ILE A 52 -1.27 -1.65 -5.25
N PRO A 53 -0.86 -2.81 -5.80
CA PRO A 53 -1.52 -3.38 -6.96
C PRO A 53 -2.98 -3.75 -6.67
N PHE A 54 -3.27 -4.19 -5.46
CA PHE A 54 -4.62 -4.55 -5.04
C PHE A 54 -5.54 -3.33 -4.92
N ALA A 55 -5.08 -2.25 -4.28
CA ALA A 55 -5.81 -0.99 -4.19
C ALA A 55 -6.12 -0.42 -5.57
N SER A 56 -5.13 -0.42 -6.48
CA SER A 56 -5.34 -0.02 -7.88
C SER A 56 -6.38 -0.89 -8.58
N LYS A 57 -6.30 -2.23 -8.47
CA LYS A 57 -7.30 -3.15 -9.04
C LYS A 57 -8.72 -2.86 -8.53
N LYS A 58 -8.84 -2.43 -7.27
CA LYS A 58 -10.11 -2.11 -6.62
C LYS A 58 -10.64 -0.71 -6.94
N GLY A 59 -9.90 0.10 -7.69
CA GLY A 59 -10.27 1.47 -8.00
C GLY A 59 -9.97 2.47 -6.88
N ASP A 60 -9.28 2.04 -5.81
CA ASP A 60 -8.93 2.93 -4.71
C ASP A 60 -7.57 3.59 -4.95
N HIS A 61 -7.53 4.40 -6.01
CA HIS A 61 -6.32 5.01 -6.52
C HIS A 61 -5.73 6.03 -5.54
N ARG A 62 -6.56 6.68 -4.72
CA ARG A 62 -6.10 7.56 -3.65
C ARG A 62 -5.32 6.81 -2.57
N PHE A 63 -5.85 5.69 -2.09
CA PHE A 63 -5.11 4.86 -1.13
C PHE A 63 -3.82 4.30 -1.76
N GLY A 64 -3.91 3.83 -3.01
CA GLY A 64 -2.73 3.41 -3.78
C GLY A 64 -1.67 4.51 -3.89
N PHE A 65 -2.08 5.75 -4.14
CA PHE A 65 -1.20 6.92 -4.23
C PHE A 65 -0.53 7.26 -2.91
N GLU A 66 -1.28 7.31 -1.81
CA GLU A 66 -0.73 7.58 -0.46
C GLU A 66 0.33 6.54 -0.08
N LEU A 67 0.05 5.25 -0.32
CA LEU A 67 1.01 4.17 -0.08
C LEU A 67 2.21 4.23 -1.01
N SER A 68 2.01 4.66 -2.26
CA SER A 68 3.10 4.82 -3.21
C SER A 68 4.09 5.89 -2.76
N LYS A 69 3.60 7.01 -2.23
CA LYS A 69 4.46 8.05 -1.63
C LYS A 69 5.22 7.52 -0.40
N ALA A 70 4.55 6.77 0.47
CA ALA A 70 5.19 6.17 1.64
C ALA A 70 6.26 5.13 1.26
N GLY A 71 6.00 4.31 0.25
CA GLY A 71 6.93 3.28 -0.23
C GLY A 71 8.13 3.81 -1.03
N LEU A 72 8.08 5.06 -1.50
CA LEU A 72 9.17 5.75 -2.19
C LEU A 72 10.10 6.50 -1.23
N LEU A 73 9.86 6.45 0.09
CA LEU A 73 10.81 6.96 1.06
C LEU A 73 12.17 6.21 0.94
N PRO A 74 13.32 6.89 1.12
CA PRO A 74 14.66 6.33 0.85
C PRO A 74 14.93 4.97 1.50
N GLU A 75 14.31 4.72 2.65
CA GLU A 75 14.42 3.50 3.43
C GLU A 75 13.65 2.29 2.87
N MET A 76 12.77 2.45 1.87
CA MET A 76 11.72 1.46 1.54
C MET A 76 11.81 0.79 0.16
N ASN A 77 12.59 1.35 -0.78
CA ASN A 77 12.90 0.81 -2.13
C ASN A 77 11.76 0.01 -2.81
N VAL A 78 10.57 0.60 -2.91
CA VAL A 78 9.43 -0.02 -3.61
C VAL A 78 9.60 0.18 -5.13
N GLY A 79 9.75 -0.91 -5.87
CA GLY A 79 10.07 -0.87 -7.31
C GLY A 79 8.95 -0.32 -8.22
N ARG A 80 9.37 0.21 -9.39
CA ARG A 80 8.56 0.85 -10.45
C ARG A 80 7.28 0.12 -10.87
N LEU A 81 7.26 -1.21 -10.87
CA LEU A 81 6.16 -2.02 -11.40
C LEU A 81 4.86 -1.89 -10.60
N ASN A 82 4.94 -1.49 -9.33
CA ASN A 82 3.76 -1.40 -8.47
C ASN A 82 2.94 -0.12 -8.71
N LEU A 83 3.50 0.88 -9.39
CA LEU A 83 2.95 2.23 -9.46
C LEU A 83 2.10 2.50 -10.70
N GLN A 84 2.31 1.73 -11.78
CA GLN A 84 1.67 1.98 -13.08
C GLN A 84 0.14 1.96 -12.98
N GLY A 85 -0.43 0.97 -12.28
CA GLY A 85 -1.88 0.87 -12.14
C GLY A 85 -2.50 2.02 -11.33
N VAL A 86 -1.75 2.65 -10.43
CA VAL A 86 -2.21 3.83 -9.69
C VAL A 86 -2.20 5.04 -10.62
N VAL A 87 -1.11 5.25 -11.37
CA VAL A 87 -0.99 6.33 -12.36
C VAL A 87 -2.08 6.24 -13.42
N ASP A 88 -2.30 5.06 -14.00
CA ASP A 88 -3.32 4.84 -15.03
C ASP A 88 -4.74 5.14 -14.52
N GLY A 89 -5.02 4.81 -13.25
CA GLY A 89 -6.28 5.11 -12.59
C GLY A 89 -6.50 6.61 -12.39
N LEU A 90 -5.51 7.29 -11.81
CA LEU A 90 -5.55 8.74 -11.56
C LEU A 90 -5.75 9.53 -12.86
N VAL A 91 -5.07 9.13 -13.95
CA VAL A 91 -5.24 9.77 -15.26
C VAL A 91 -6.67 9.61 -15.79
N LYS A 92 -7.28 8.42 -15.64
CA LYS A 92 -8.67 8.16 -16.07
C LYS A 92 -9.69 8.96 -15.25
N GLU A 93 -9.40 9.20 -13.98
CA GLU A 93 -10.22 9.99 -13.07
C GLU A 93 -9.99 11.50 -13.18
N ALA A 94 -9.17 11.94 -14.15
CA ALA A 94 -8.75 13.33 -14.35
C ALA A 94 -7.98 13.94 -13.15
N ALA A 95 -7.45 13.11 -12.24
CA ALA A 95 -6.51 13.47 -11.17
C ALA A 95 -5.07 13.55 -11.70
N ILE A 96 -4.87 14.44 -12.69
CA ILE A 96 -3.64 14.52 -13.48
C ILE A 96 -2.46 15.04 -12.65
N ASP A 97 -2.70 15.90 -11.68
CA ASP A 97 -1.63 16.50 -10.87
C ASP A 97 -1.01 15.45 -9.93
N GLU A 98 -1.83 14.62 -9.31
CA GLU A 98 -1.38 13.49 -8.49
C GLU A 98 -0.62 12.46 -9.33
N ALA A 99 -1.10 12.17 -10.55
CA ALA A 99 -0.41 11.27 -11.47
C ALA A 99 0.99 11.79 -11.84
N LYS A 100 1.11 13.10 -12.13
CA LYS A 100 2.40 13.75 -12.43
C LYS A 100 3.34 13.73 -11.23
N GLU A 101 2.83 14.03 -10.03
CA GLU A 101 3.63 13.98 -8.80
C GLU A 101 4.26 12.60 -8.61
N LEU A 102 3.49 11.54 -8.79
CA LEU A 102 3.99 10.17 -8.66
C LEU A 102 5.09 9.85 -9.69
N VAL A 103 4.93 10.31 -10.94
CA VAL A 103 5.93 10.09 -11.99
C VAL A 103 7.24 10.81 -11.72
N GLU A 104 7.19 12.04 -11.18
CA GLU A 104 8.39 12.80 -10.84
C GLU A 104 9.11 12.21 -9.62
N LEU A 105 8.38 11.73 -8.62
CA LEU A 105 8.95 11.05 -7.44
C LEU A 105 9.76 9.80 -7.80
N VAL A 106 9.43 9.13 -8.90
CA VAL A 106 10.12 7.90 -9.37
C VAL A 106 11.37 8.21 -10.21
N LYS A 107 11.56 9.47 -10.62
CA LYS A 107 12.73 9.90 -11.41
C LYS A 107 13.85 10.51 -10.57
N ALA A 108 13.55 10.94 -9.35
CA ALA A 108 14.49 11.48 -8.37
C ALA A 108 15.35 10.36 -7.75
#